data_AF-A0A2V7YU83-F1
#
_entry.id   AF-A0A2V7YU83-F1
#
_cell.length_a   1.000
_cell.length_b   1.000
_cell.length_c   1.000
_cell.angle_alpha   90.00
_cell.angle_beta   90.00
_cell.angle_gamma   90.00
#
_symmetry.space_group_name_H-M   'P 1'
#
loop_
_entity.id
_entity.type
_entity.pdbx_description
1 polymer ?
#
loop_
_entity_poly.entity_id
_entity_poly.type
_entity_poly.pdbx_seq_one_letter_code
_entity_poly.pdbx_strand_id
1 'polypeptide(L)'
;MAKRLLAACFVSLPFWASLSPARATTVAPPPNLGTLARVSQSVTFAEAVESWVEEGETIPVTITRFHLLQPVAGARVSDVFEVVEPGGQGKERAAAVAGAPRFASGHGYLLFLDRAPGGRWRAKMMAYGLLEEVAGTGLLRPLAEARRIDLKSQSLLPAEPVGLYKKDALLQHLREVAKGAAWDARRVEAAGAPLTSLPTKAAVVNSPQYCVWLPAAGDGLPMRWFGFETGATTVTVTATTPGQNGISDGGVGAVQQGIAAWVNHPDSVILYNYGGVRPRSITCSANFDYDQGGVIFNDPCDDLADLSNCQGTLSYGGAIYNPNSTQDHDGQAWHPIMTTFVVVNNGSECIGETSFKETVTHELGHTMGFGHHDPPNAADATMSAFLKADGRGAAIAIVDDQCASFDYHTFLDVPYNYWTWRWIEAIENAGVTTGCGGGNYCPGGPMTRDEMALFLLRAKEGGSYVPPACTTPMFADVPCSNPYAPWINELVRRGVTAGCGGGNYCPGTSVTRSQMAVFLLATLQGQGWTPPACGTPTFADMPCSSPFAPWIDELARRGVTAGCGGGNYCPNSVVNRDQMAVFLSTNFSLPVPPAPPAQ
;
A
#
# COMPACT_ATOMS: atom_id res chain seq x y z
N MET A 1 7.63 36.08 -54.50
CA MET A 1 8.91 35.63 -53.95
C MET A 1 9.00 36.04 -52.49
N ALA A 2 9.53 35.15 -51.65
CA ALA A 2 10.03 35.35 -50.29
C ALA A 2 9.04 35.56 -49.11
N LYS A 3 8.68 34.41 -48.50
CA LYS A 3 8.68 34.07 -47.05
C LYS A 3 8.23 35.13 -46.04
N ARG A 4 7.02 34.96 -45.49
CA ARG A 4 6.64 35.45 -44.16
C ARG A 4 7.14 34.47 -43.10
N LEU A 5 7.88 34.97 -42.11
CA LEU A 5 8.31 34.22 -40.92
C LEU A 5 7.08 33.81 -40.09
N LEU A 6 7.01 32.52 -39.75
CA LEU A 6 6.20 32.02 -38.63
C LEU A 6 6.96 32.32 -37.34
N ALA A 7 6.38 33.16 -36.48
CA ALA A 7 6.75 33.23 -35.08
C ALA A 7 5.99 32.10 -34.35
N ALA A 8 6.72 31.05 -33.94
CA ALA A 8 6.20 30.03 -33.04
C ALA A 8 6.21 30.59 -31.61
N CYS A 9 5.03 30.84 -31.04
CA CYS A 9 4.87 31.00 -29.60
C CYS A 9 5.13 29.64 -28.92
N PHE A 10 6.28 29.49 -28.29
CA PHE A 10 6.49 28.45 -27.28
C PHE A 10 5.72 28.85 -26.02
N VAL A 11 4.56 28.22 -25.81
CA VAL A 11 3.94 28.17 -24.49
C VAL A 11 4.78 27.19 -23.66
N SER A 12 5.56 27.71 -22.72
CA SER A 12 6.24 26.92 -21.71
C SER A 12 5.20 26.33 -20.77
N LEU A 13 4.93 25.04 -20.89
CA LEU A 13 4.26 24.25 -19.86
C LEU A 13 5.14 24.21 -18.60
N PRO A 14 4.59 24.41 -17.40
CA PRO A 14 5.36 24.19 -16.18
C PRO A 14 5.66 22.69 -16.08
N PHE A 15 6.95 22.36 -16.14
CA PHE A 15 7.47 21.03 -15.81
C PHE A 15 7.23 20.80 -14.32
N TRP A 16 6.19 20.04 -13.97
CA TRP A 16 6.02 19.50 -12.63
C TRP A 16 7.03 18.36 -12.48
N ALA A 17 8.17 18.66 -11.86
CA ALA A 17 9.13 17.64 -11.47
C ALA A 17 8.48 16.78 -10.37
N SER A 18 8.08 15.56 -10.73
CA SER A 18 7.58 14.57 -9.79
C SER A 18 8.67 14.22 -8.78
N LEU A 19 8.26 14.24 -7.52
CA LEU A 19 9.11 14.15 -6.36
C LEU A 19 9.31 12.64 -6.00
N SER A 20 10.53 12.11 -6.09
CA SER A 20 10.87 10.74 -5.62
C SER A 20 11.46 10.72 -4.19
N PRO A 21 10.88 9.98 -3.23
CA PRO A 21 11.33 9.83 -1.85
C PRO A 21 12.12 8.54 -1.55
N ALA A 22 12.81 8.63 -0.43
CA ALA A 22 13.75 7.70 0.18
C ALA A 22 13.13 7.01 1.41
N ARG A 23 13.62 5.82 1.79
CA ARG A 23 13.03 4.88 2.75
C ARG A 23 13.83 4.76 4.07
N ALA A 24 13.31 5.21 5.22
CA ALA A 24 13.89 4.96 6.54
C ALA A 24 12.86 4.40 7.52
N THR A 25 13.20 3.33 8.23
CA THR A 25 12.42 2.62 9.24
C THR A 25 11.72 3.53 10.27
N THR A 26 10.72 3.04 11.04
CA THR A 26 10.17 3.79 12.18
C THR A 26 11.26 4.19 13.17
N VAL A 27 11.70 5.44 13.10
CA VAL A 27 12.75 6.01 13.96
C VAL A 27 12.17 7.02 14.94
N ALA A 28 12.75 7.05 16.14
CA ALA A 28 12.66 8.16 17.09
C ALA A 28 13.95 9.00 16.96
N PRO A 29 13.98 10.03 16.09
CA PRO A 29 15.22 10.72 15.75
C PRO A 29 15.77 11.54 16.92
N PRO A 30 17.11 11.66 17.07
CA PRO A 30 17.71 12.64 17.94
C PRO A 30 17.50 14.06 17.38
N PRO A 31 17.56 15.11 18.23
CA PRO A 31 17.29 16.49 17.80
C PRO A 31 18.17 16.99 16.64
N ASN A 32 19.38 16.45 16.49
CA ASN A 32 20.31 16.80 15.41
C ASN A 32 21.45 15.78 15.28
N LEU A 33 22.26 15.90 14.23
CA LEU A 33 23.45 15.07 14.00
C LEU A 33 24.50 15.18 15.11
N GLY A 34 24.57 16.33 15.80
CA GLY A 34 25.45 16.49 16.96
C GLY A 34 25.06 15.61 18.14
N THR A 35 23.76 15.46 18.40
CA THR A 35 23.26 14.49 19.39
C THR A 35 23.44 13.06 18.91
N LEU A 36 23.18 12.76 17.63
CA LEU A 36 23.47 11.45 17.05
C LEU A 36 24.94 11.04 17.26
N ALA A 37 25.87 11.97 17.03
CA ALA A 37 27.30 11.73 17.26
C ALA A 37 27.62 11.41 18.73
N ARG A 38 26.93 12.04 19.68
CA ARG A 38 27.14 11.80 21.12
C ARG A 38 26.61 10.46 21.59
N VAL A 39 25.54 9.96 20.98
CA VAL A 39 24.92 8.68 21.36
C VAL A 39 25.44 7.50 20.53
N SER A 40 26.26 7.76 19.51
CA SER A 40 26.94 6.72 18.73
C SER A 40 28.25 6.33 19.42
N GLN A 41 28.58 5.03 19.42
CA GLN A 41 29.86 4.56 19.95
C GLN A 41 31.04 5.01 19.09
N SER A 42 30.87 5.10 17.77
CA SER A 42 31.87 5.63 16.85
C SER A 42 31.24 6.51 15.78
N VAL A 43 31.92 7.59 15.43
CA VAL A 43 31.62 8.40 14.24
C VAL A 43 32.88 8.42 13.39
N THR A 44 32.75 8.01 12.13
CA THR A 44 33.90 7.85 11.25
C THR A 44 33.58 8.24 9.82
N PHE A 45 34.58 8.75 9.11
CA PHE A 45 34.53 8.91 7.66
C PHE A 45 35.35 7.80 7.01
N ALA A 46 34.73 7.00 6.14
CA ALA A 46 35.33 5.78 5.59
C ALA A 46 34.90 5.52 4.15
N GLU A 47 35.72 4.80 3.39
CA GLU A 47 35.42 4.38 2.02
C GLU A 47 34.86 2.96 2.02
N ALA A 48 33.72 2.74 1.37
CA ALA A 48 33.20 1.39 1.15
C ALA A 48 34.03 0.70 0.06
N VAL A 49 34.54 -0.50 0.35
CA VAL A 49 35.46 -1.23 -0.55
C VAL A 49 34.73 -2.29 -1.33
N GLU A 50 33.98 -3.14 -0.64
CA GLU A 50 33.20 -4.22 -1.23
C GLU A 50 32.03 -4.56 -0.32
N SER A 51 30.99 -5.13 -0.90
CA SER A 51 29.83 -5.64 -0.17
C SER A 51 29.49 -7.05 -0.65
N TRP A 52 29.10 -7.91 0.28
CA TRP A 52 28.57 -9.24 -0.01
C TRP A 52 27.39 -9.52 0.90
N VAL A 53 26.57 -10.48 0.50
CA VAL A 53 25.44 -10.95 1.30
C VAL A 53 25.86 -12.23 2.01
N GLU A 54 25.70 -12.23 3.33
CA GLU A 54 25.70 -13.46 4.11
C GLU A 54 24.23 -13.84 4.26
N GLU A 55 23.83 -14.95 3.64
CA GLU A 55 22.45 -15.44 3.75
C GLU A 55 22.09 -15.74 5.21
N GLY A 56 23.10 -16.05 6.04
CA GLY A 56 22.91 -16.44 7.44
C GLY A 56 21.93 -17.61 7.56
N GLU A 57 21.47 -17.85 8.78
CA GLU A 57 20.28 -18.65 9.03
C GLU A 57 19.15 -17.77 9.61
N THR A 58 19.16 -16.48 9.26
CA THR A 58 18.12 -15.47 9.55
C THR A 58 17.77 -14.73 8.26
N ILE A 59 17.17 -13.53 8.31
CA ILE A 59 17.08 -12.70 7.10
C ILE A 59 18.48 -12.48 6.51
N PRO A 60 18.67 -12.53 5.18
CA PRO A 60 19.94 -12.19 4.56
C PRO A 60 20.46 -10.85 5.09
N VAL A 61 21.76 -10.78 5.39
CA VAL A 61 22.42 -9.54 5.82
C VAL A 61 23.46 -9.13 4.80
N THR A 62 23.58 -7.82 4.58
CA THR A 62 24.61 -7.24 3.73
C THR A 62 25.78 -6.82 4.59
N ILE A 63 26.95 -7.38 4.34
CA ILE A 63 28.21 -6.96 4.94
C ILE A 63 28.90 -6.02 3.97
N THR A 64 29.33 -4.87 4.46
CA THR A 64 30.18 -3.94 3.71
C THR A 64 31.49 -3.76 4.43
N ARG A 65 32.59 -4.00 3.71
CA ARG A 65 33.94 -3.71 4.20
C ARG A 65 34.28 -2.25 3.92
N PHE A 66 34.85 -1.60 4.93
CA PHE A 66 35.26 -0.20 4.87
C PHE A 66 36.75 -0.04 5.15
N HIS A 67 37.36 0.92 4.47
CA HIS A 67 38.65 1.48 4.84
C HIS A 67 38.46 2.80 5.59
N LEU A 68 39.05 2.90 6.78
CA LEU A 68 39.02 4.12 7.57
C LEU A 68 39.80 5.23 6.86
N LEU A 69 39.12 6.32 6.52
CA LEU A 69 39.77 7.52 5.99
C LEU A 69 40.08 8.51 7.11
N GLN A 70 39.11 8.76 7.99
CA GLN A 70 39.27 9.73 9.06
C GLN A 70 38.40 9.40 10.28
N PRO A 71 38.97 9.22 11.48
CA PRO A 71 38.17 9.17 12.69
C PRO A 71 37.56 10.55 12.98
N VAL A 72 36.32 10.56 13.46
CA VAL A 72 35.59 11.80 13.77
C VAL A 72 35.34 11.90 15.27
N ALA A 73 34.62 10.96 15.86
CA ALA A 73 34.31 10.98 17.30
C ALA A 73 34.13 9.56 17.86
N GLY A 74 34.14 9.44 19.18
CA GLY A 74 33.93 8.17 19.87
C GLY A 74 35.11 7.19 19.75
N ALA A 75 34.80 5.90 19.88
CA ALA A 75 35.74 4.81 19.77
C ALA A 75 36.34 4.74 18.36
N ARG A 76 37.65 4.49 18.27
CA ARG A 76 38.33 4.29 16.99
C ARG A 76 38.00 2.90 16.44
N VAL A 77 37.57 2.86 15.17
CA VAL A 77 37.46 1.62 14.38
C VAL A 77 38.85 1.17 13.88
N SER A 78 39.01 -0.10 13.52
CA SER A 78 40.22 -0.58 12.85
C SER A 78 40.38 0.06 11.46
N ASP A 79 41.60 0.07 10.92
CA ASP A 79 41.86 0.68 9.61
C ASP A 79 41.07 -0.01 8.48
N VAL A 80 40.77 -1.29 8.66
CA VAL A 80 39.77 -2.05 7.89
C VAL A 80 38.74 -2.59 8.87
N PHE A 81 37.46 -2.36 8.60
CA PHE A 81 36.36 -2.83 9.45
C PHE A 81 35.14 -3.22 8.61
N GLU A 82 34.23 -3.98 9.20
CA GLU A 82 33.02 -4.47 8.54
C GLU A 82 31.79 -3.87 9.22
N VAL A 83 30.86 -3.40 8.40
CA VAL A 83 29.53 -2.95 8.81
C VAL A 83 28.50 -3.97 8.32
N VAL A 84 27.67 -4.48 9.23
CA VAL A 84 26.58 -5.42 8.94
C VAL A 84 25.24 -4.69 8.99
N GLU A 85 24.42 -4.91 7.96
CA GLU A 85 23.10 -4.30 7.83
C GLU A 85 22.08 -5.35 7.37
N PRO A 86 20.83 -5.31 7.86
CA PRO A 86 19.83 -6.29 7.48
C PRO A 86 19.41 -6.17 6.01
N GLY A 87 18.91 -7.26 5.46
CA GLY A 87 18.48 -7.38 4.07
C GLY A 87 19.64 -7.57 3.08
N GLY A 88 19.28 -7.87 1.84
CA GLY A 88 20.22 -8.16 0.77
C GLY A 88 19.67 -9.22 -0.17
N GLN A 89 20.33 -9.42 -1.30
CA GLN A 89 19.97 -10.45 -2.27
C GLN A 89 20.97 -11.60 -2.24
N GLY A 90 20.53 -12.75 -1.72
CA GLY A 90 21.21 -14.03 -1.84
C GLY A 90 20.91 -14.72 -3.18
N LYS A 91 21.36 -15.97 -3.32
CA LYS A 91 21.15 -16.79 -4.52
C LYS A 91 19.73 -17.34 -4.59
N GLU A 92 19.21 -17.82 -3.46
CA GLU A 92 17.90 -18.49 -3.40
C GLU A 92 16.81 -17.62 -2.76
N ARG A 93 17.21 -16.69 -1.90
CA ARG A 93 16.31 -15.81 -1.13
C ARG A 93 16.88 -14.41 -1.07
N ALA A 94 16.01 -13.42 -1.05
CA ALA A 94 16.38 -12.03 -0.83
C ALA A 94 15.46 -11.41 0.22
N ALA A 95 15.98 -10.45 0.98
CA ALA A 95 15.21 -9.68 1.96
C ALA A 95 15.26 -8.20 1.63
N ALA A 96 14.08 -7.61 1.50
CA ALA A 96 13.91 -6.17 1.46
C ALA A 96 13.54 -5.68 2.86
N VAL A 97 14.40 -4.81 3.40
CA VAL A 97 14.24 -4.22 4.73
C VAL A 97 14.11 -2.72 4.57
N ALA A 98 13.03 -2.14 5.09
CA ALA A 98 12.85 -0.71 5.05
C ALA A 98 13.94 -0.01 5.86
N GLY A 99 14.58 1.01 5.30
CA GLY A 99 15.62 1.78 5.99
C GLY A 99 17.01 1.19 6.02
N ALA A 100 17.20 -0.07 5.63
CA ALA A 100 18.53 -0.67 5.61
C ALA A 100 19.45 0.06 4.62
N PRO A 101 20.61 0.58 5.06
CA PRO A 101 21.48 1.34 4.19
C PRO A 101 22.19 0.45 3.17
N ARG A 102 22.51 1.03 2.02
CA ARG A 102 23.34 0.42 0.97
C ARG A 102 24.51 1.33 0.65
N PHE A 103 25.67 0.71 0.46
CA PHE A 103 26.93 1.41 0.24
C PHE A 103 27.52 0.97 -1.09
N ALA A 104 27.79 1.93 -1.97
CA ALA A 104 28.44 1.70 -3.24
C ALA A 104 29.96 1.61 -3.04
N SER A 105 30.58 0.60 -3.62
CA SER A 105 32.05 0.44 -3.61
C SER A 105 32.75 1.66 -4.24
N GLY A 106 33.84 2.11 -3.63
CA GLY A 106 34.65 3.26 -4.03
C GLY A 106 34.11 4.62 -3.58
N HIS A 107 33.02 4.65 -2.80
CA HIS A 107 32.42 5.89 -2.31
C HIS A 107 32.76 6.14 -0.84
N GLY A 108 32.90 7.42 -0.47
CA GLY A 108 33.16 7.85 0.90
C GLY A 108 31.88 8.10 1.69
N TYR A 109 31.86 7.72 2.96
CA TYR A 109 30.68 7.79 3.83
C TYR A 109 31.02 8.32 5.22
N LEU A 110 30.19 9.22 5.74
CA LEU A 110 30.13 9.55 7.17
C LEU A 110 29.19 8.57 7.85
N LEU A 111 29.74 7.78 8.75
CA LEU A 111 29.08 6.70 9.46
C LEU A 111 28.94 7.01 10.94
N PHE A 112 27.78 6.66 11.49
CA PHE A 112 27.45 6.68 12.92
C PHE A 112 27.20 5.23 13.33
N LEU A 113 28.07 4.68 14.17
CA LEU A 113 28.19 3.24 14.35
C LEU A 113 28.13 2.83 15.82
N ASP A 114 27.48 1.70 16.05
CA ASP A 114 27.54 0.92 17.29
C ASP A 114 28.10 -0.48 17.01
N ARG A 115 28.60 -1.14 18.06
CA ARG A 115 29.07 -2.52 17.95
C ARG A 115 27.92 -3.45 17.60
N ALA A 116 28.23 -4.37 16.69
CA ALA A 116 27.37 -5.49 16.35
C ALA A 116 28.01 -6.81 16.83
N PRO A 117 27.24 -7.90 16.94
CA PRO A 117 27.76 -9.23 17.20
C PRO A 117 28.89 -9.63 16.23
N GLY A 118 29.75 -10.57 16.67
CA GLY A 118 30.87 -11.04 15.84
C GLY A 118 32.01 -10.04 15.67
N GLY A 119 32.04 -8.95 16.44
CA GLY A 119 33.10 -7.93 16.39
C GLY A 119 32.95 -6.90 15.26
N ARG A 120 31.84 -6.97 14.51
CA ARG A 120 31.47 -6.04 13.45
C ARG A 120 30.89 -4.73 14.02
N TRP A 121 30.57 -3.81 13.13
CA TRP A 121 29.81 -2.58 13.41
C TRP A 121 28.45 -2.64 12.72
N ARG A 122 27.50 -1.84 13.18
CA ARG A 122 26.22 -1.57 12.51
C ARG A 122 25.92 -0.08 12.55
N ALA A 123 25.11 0.42 11.63
CA ALA A 123 24.61 1.79 11.72
C ALA A 123 23.79 2.02 12.99
N LYS A 124 24.01 3.15 13.65
CA LYS A 124 23.29 3.52 14.89
C LYS A 124 21.78 3.66 14.67
N MET A 125 21.36 4.11 13.49
CA MET A 125 19.96 4.36 13.17
C MET A 125 19.62 3.97 11.72
N MET A 126 20.11 2.80 11.27
CA MET A 126 19.95 2.35 9.88
C MET A 126 20.45 3.47 8.93
N ALA A 127 19.75 3.76 7.82
CA ALA A 127 20.15 4.85 6.93
C ALA A 127 20.08 6.26 7.53
N TYR A 128 19.35 6.48 8.64
CA TYR A 128 19.18 7.81 9.22
C TYR A 128 20.52 8.38 9.72
N GLY A 129 20.85 9.58 9.25
CA GLY A 129 22.07 10.31 9.63
C GLY A 129 23.34 9.87 8.91
N LEU A 130 23.31 8.75 8.16
CA LEU A 130 24.43 8.35 7.31
C LEU A 130 24.50 9.26 6.08
N LEU A 131 25.72 9.71 5.73
CA LEU A 131 25.93 10.61 4.60
C LEU A 131 26.96 10.05 3.62
N GLU A 132 26.67 10.16 2.33
CA GLU A 132 27.57 9.85 1.22
C GLU A 132 28.29 11.11 0.74
N GLU A 133 29.59 10.99 0.45
CA GLU A 133 30.35 12.03 -0.24
C GLU A 133 29.91 12.17 -1.69
N VAL A 134 29.54 13.39 -2.08
CA VAL A 134 29.32 13.74 -3.47
C VAL A 134 30.67 14.03 -4.11
N ALA A 135 31.14 13.06 -4.89
CA ALA A 135 32.47 13.06 -5.51
C ALA A 135 32.83 14.41 -6.16
N GLY A 136 34.00 14.94 -5.80
CA GLY A 136 34.56 16.17 -6.36
C GLY A 136 33.92 17.48 -5.89
N THR A 137 32.94 17.44 -4.99
CA THR A 137 32.23 18.66 -4.53
C THR A 137 32.59 19.09 -3.11
N GLY A 138 33.19 18.21 -2.30
CA GLY A 138 33.42 18.46 -0.87
C GLY A 138 32.12 18.50 -0.05
N LEU A 139 31.03 17.94 -0.59
CA LEU A 139 29.72 17.89 0.07
C LEU A 139 29.37 16.47 0.49
N LEU A 140 28.60 16.37 1.57
CA LEU A 140 27.98 15.15 2.07
C LEU A 140 26.45 15.26 1.90
N ARG A 141 25.82 14.23 1.34
CA ARG A 141 24.36 14.13 1.19
C ARG A 141 23.83 12.91 1.94
N PRO A 142 22.57 12.89 2.38
CA PRO A 142 22.01 11.69 2.99
C PRO A 142 21.95 10.56 1.97
N LEU A 143 22.06 9.32 2.46
CA LEU A 143 21.88 8.12 1.65
C LEU A 143 20.54 8.14 0.91
N ALA A 144 20.44 7.40 -0.19
CA ALA A 144 19.23 7.36 -1.01
C ALA A 144 18.04 6.73 -0.27
N GLU A 145 18.29 6.02 0.82
CA GLU A 145 17.34 5.50 1.79
C GLU A 145 16.92 6.58 2.82
N ALA A 146 17.73 7.61 3.08
CA ALA A 146 17.41 8.67 4.05
C ALA A 146 17.13 10.07 3.45
N ARG A 147 17.24 10.23 2.13
CA ARG A 147 17.30 11.51 1.40
C ARG A 147 16.10 12.47 1.55
N ARG A 148 14.99 11.99 2.12
CA ARG A 148 13.70 12.70 2.22
C ARG A 148 13.04 12.66 3.58
N ILE A 149 13.84 12.43 4.61
CA ILE A 149 13.45 12.50 6.00
C ILE A 149 13.18 13.99 6.34
N ASP A 150 11.96 14.50 6.06
CA ASP A 150 11.55 15.86 6.44
C ASP A 150 11.14 15.89 7.92
N LEU A 151 12.02 16.47 8.74
CA LEU A 151 11.90 16.49 10.20
C LEU A 151 11.17 17.73 10.75
N LYS A 152 10.87 18.73 9.91
CA LYS A 152 10.52 20.07 10.40
C LYS A 152 9.09 20.25 10.89
N SER A 153 8.17 19.28 10.71
CA SER A 153 6.75 19.55 11.00
C SER A 153 5.97 18.47 11.78
N GLN A 154 6.53 17.31 12.11
CA GLN A 154 5.68 16.11 12.07
C GLN A 154 6.05 14.91 12.98
N SER A 155 6.91 15.03 14.00
CA SER A 155 7.18 13.95 14.97
C SER A 155 7.05 14.40 16.44
N LEU A 156 6.90 13.43 17.36
CA LEU A 156 6.98 13.65 18.82
C LEU A 156 8.28 14.31 19.31
N LEU A 157 9.35 14.16 18.53
CA LEU A 157 10.70 14.62 18.85
C LEU A 157 11.20 15.51 17.71
N PRO A 158 10.98 16.84 17.78
CA PRO A 158 11.43 17.76 16.76
C PRO A 158 12.93 17.56 16.50
N ALA A 159 13.28 17.30 15.24
CA ALA A 159 14.65 17.10 14.83
C ALA A 159 15.00 18.00 13.65
N GLU A 160 16.28 18.33 13.53
CA GLU A 160 16.79 19.09 12.39
C GLU A 160 16.89 18.18 11.16
N PRO A 161 16.35 18.57 9.99
CA PRO A 161 16.45 17.81 8.75
C PRO A 161 17.88 17.42 8.43
N VAL A 162 18.08 16.15 8.06
CA VAL A 162 19.37 15.70 7.55
C VAL A 162 19.51 16.22 6.11
N GLY A 163 20.33 17.24 5.93
CA GLY A 163 20.46 18.00 4.69
C GLY A 163 21.74 17.72 3.90
N LEU A 164 22.09 18.67 3.04
CA LEU A 164 23.38 18.70 2.36
C LEU A 164 24.39 19.46 3.23
N TYR A 165 25.55 18.85 3.49
CA TYR A 165 26.55 19.41 4.40
C TYR A 165 27.90 19.60 3.72
N LYS A 166 28.66 20.62 4.12
CA LYS A 166 30.07 20.81 3.75
C LYS A 166 30.89 19.79 4.52
N LYS A 167 31.55 18.85 3.82
CA LYS A 167 32.24 17.69 4.42
C LYS A 167 33.17 18.11 5.55
N ASP A 168 34.19 18.90 5.25
CA ASP A 168 35.25 19.22 6.21
C ASP A 168 34.71 20.01 7.42
N ALA A 169 33.77 20.93 7.17
CA ALA A 169 33.12 21.70 8.23
C ALA A 169 32.30 20.81 9.15
N LEU A 170 31.55 19.84 8.59
CA LEU A 170 30.76 18.90 9.38
C LEU A 170 31.65 17.98 10.22
N LEU A 171 32.65 17.35 9.61
CA LEU A 171 33.56 16.45 10.34
C LEU A 171 34.28 17.18 11.48
N GLN A 172 34.71 18.42 11.23
CA GLN A 172 35.32 19.26 12.26
C GLN A 172 34.33 19.64 13.36
N HIS A 173 33.11 20.03 13.01
CA HIS A 173 32.11 20.44 14.00
C HIS A 173 31.67 19.25 14.87
N LEU A 174 31.50 18.06 14.29
CA LEU A 174 31.18 16.84 15.05
C LEU A 174 32.28 16.49 16.08
N ARG A 175 33.56 16.70 15.75
CA ARG A 175 34.67 16.57 16.72
C ARG A 175 34.53 17.53 17.90
N GLU A 176 34.17 18.77 17.63
CA GLU A 176 33.98 19.80 18.67
C GLU A 176 32.79 19.43 19.56
N VAL A 177 31.69 19.01 18.95
CA VAL A 177 30.45 18.64 19.64
C VAL A 177 30.65 17.39 20.51
N ALA A 178 31.41 16.40 20.02
CA ALA A 178 31.82 15.25 20.81
C ALA A 178 32.69 15.60 22.02
N LYS A 179 33.38 16.76 21.98
CA LYS A 179 34.17 17.32 23.09
C LYS A 179 33.36 18.28 23.98
N GLY A 180 32.06 18.39 23.77
CA GLY A 180 31.16 19.20 24.59
C GLY A 180 30.76 20.56 23.99
N ALA A 181 31.15 20.88 22.76
CA ALA A 181 30.65 22.07 22.09
C ALA A 181 29.15 21.96 21.78
N ALA A 182 28.46 23.11 21.75
CA ALA A 182 27.08 23.19 21.28
C ALA A 182 27.02 22.93 19.76
N TRP A 183 25.95 22.26 19.32
CA TRP A 183 25.66 22.04 17.90
C TRP A 183 25.15 23.34 17.25
N ASP A 184 25.60 23.62 16.03
CA ASP A 184 25.12 24.72 15.17
C ASP A 184 25.13 24.32 13.69
N ALA A 185 23.96 23.96 13.16
CA ALA A 185 23.78 23.53 11.77
C ALA A 185 24.27 24.56 10.73
N ARG A 186 24.17 25.86 11.03
CA ARG A 186 24.55 26.93 10.07
C ARG A 186 26.04 26.91 9.72
N ARG A 187 26.86 26.31 10.58
CA ARG A 187 28.31 26.15 10.35
C ARG A 187 28.61 25.08 9.29
N VAL A 188 27.71 24.11 9.13
CA VAL A 188 27.95 22.87 8.39
C VAL A 188 27.06 22.73 7.17
N GLU A 189 25.88 23.33 7.16
CA GLU A 189 24.94 23.30 6.04
C GLU A 189 25.53 23.93 4.77
N ALA A 190 25.31 23.27 3.64
CA ALA A 190 25.57 23.82 2.31
C ALA A 190 24.33 24.54 1.79
N ALA A 191 24.52 25.69 1.11
CA ALA A 191 23.43 26.41 0.47
C ALA A 191 23.14 25.84 -0.93
N GLY A 192 21.86 25.61 -1.26
CA GLY A 192 21.40 25.29 -2.63
C GLY A 192 20.66 23.95 -2.77
N ALA A 193 19.61 24.00 -3.61
CA ALA A 193 18.69 22.95 -4.12
C ALA A 193 18.10 21.92 -3.12
N PRO A 194 16.78 21.63 -3.19
CA PRO A 194 16.20 20.55 -2.40
C PRO A 194 16.81 19.19 -2.80
N LEU A 195 16.99 18.29 -1.83
CA LEU A 195 17.45 16.90 -2.04
C LEU A 195 16.44 16.03 -2.83
N THR A 196 15.48 16.65 -3.51
CA THR A 196 14.26 16.04 -4.03
C THR A 196 14.43 15.24 -5.33
N SER A 197 15.54 15.39 -6.05
CA SER A 197 15.72 14.69 -7.34
C SER A 197 16.75 13.58 -7.23
N LEU A 198 16.38 12.39 -6.77
CA LEU A 198 16.99 11.12 -7.22
C LEU A 198 15.91 10.03 -7.10
N PRO A 199 15.66 9.25 -8.17
CA PRO A 199 14.70 8.16 -8.11
C PRO A 199 15.32 6.94 -7.42
N THR A 200 14.68 6.45 -6.35
CA THR A 200 14.91 5.10 -5.79
C THR A 200 13.60 4.35 -5.52
N LYS A 201 12.46 4.86 -6.03
CA LYS A 201 11.19 4.13 -6.05
C LYS A 201 11.32 2.93 -6.98
N ALA A 202 10.71 1.79 -6.63
CA ALA A 202 10.22 0.90 -7.65
C ALA A 202 9.16 1.69 -8.43
N ALA A 203 9.38 1.96 -9.72
CA ALA A 203 8.44 2.73 -10.51
C ALA A 203 7.22 1.85 -10.78
N VAL A 204 6.19 1.97 -9.94
CA VAL A 204 4.93 1.24 -10.14
C VAL A 204 4.07 1.98 -11.14
N VAL A 205 3.77 1.33 -12.25
CA VAL A 205 2.93 1.88 -13.35
C VAL A 205 1.54 2.21 -12.79
N ASN A 206 1.00 3.39 -13.14
CA ASN A 206 -0.34 3.86 -12.73
C ASN A 206 -0.60 3.98 -11.22
N SER A 207 0.43 3.87 -10.38
CA SER A 207 0.30 4.03 -8.93
C SER A 207 -0.22 5.42 -8.53
N PRO A 208 -1.01 5.53 -7.44
CA PRO A 208 -1.38 6.82 -6.88
C PRO A 208 -0.13 7.62 -6.47
N GLN A 209 -0.20 8.94 -6.60
CA GLN A 209 0.94 9.87 -6.50
C GLN A 209 1.83 9.63 -5.26
N TYR A 210 1.22 9.36 -4.11
CA TYR A 210 1.91 9.27 -2.82
C TYR A 210 2.29 7.85 -2.42
N CYS A 211 1.83 6.84 -3.17
CA CYS A 211 2.15 5.45 -2.89
C CYS A 211 3.61 5.12 -3.23
N VAL A 212 4.18 4.25 -2.41
CA VAL A 212 5.57 3.80 -2.51
C VAL A 212 5.63 2.34 -2.09
N TRP A 213 6.42 1.55 -2.80
CA TRP A 213 6.69 0.14 -2.53
C TRP A 213 8.14 -0.09 -2.10
N LEU A 214 8.41 -1.17 -1.39
CA LEU A 214 9.77 -1.64 -1.12
C LEU A 214 10.45 -2.08 -2.42
N PRO A 215 11.74 -1.78 -2.60
CA PRO A 215 12.47 -2.23 -3.78
C PRO A 215 13.01 -3.64 -3.50
N ALA A 216 13.04 -4.48 -4.50
CA ALA A 216 13.95 -5.62 -4.48
C ALA A 216 15.41 -5.11 -4.43
N ALA A 217 16.23 -5.75 -3.59
CA ALA A 217 17.60 -5.31 -3.32
C ALA A 217 18.55 -5.39 -4.54
N GLY A 218 18.24 -6.20 -5.56
CA GLY A 218 19.10 -6.36 -6.74
C GLY A 218 18.67 -5.55 -7.96
N ASP A 219 17.39 -5.57 -8.32
CA ASP A 219 16.87 -4.94 -9.55
C ASP A 219 15.91 -3.77 -9.31
N GLY A 220 15.54 -3.52 -8.05
CA GLY A 220 14.62 -2.45 -7.68
C GLY A 220 13.17 -2.69 -8.09
N LEU A 221 12.80 -3.89 -8.55
CA LEU A 221 11.42 -4.23 -8.85
C LEU A 221 10.55 -4.17 -7.57
N PRO A 222 9.26 -3.84 -7.70
CA PRO A 222 8.34 -3.89 -6.57
C PRO A 222 8.05 -5.36 -6.18
N MET A 223 7.49 -5.56 -4.99
CA MET A 223 7.09 -6.88 -4.50
C MET A 223 5.74 -6.81 -3.81
N ARG A 224 4.98 -7.91 -3.90
CA ARG A 224 3.65 -8.05 -3.32
C ARG A 224 3.34 -9.50 -2.99
N TRP A 225 2.31 -9.71 -2.17
CA TRP A 225 1.68 -11.01 -2.03
C TRP A 225 0.79 -11.30 -3.24
N PHE A 226 0.93 -12.47 -3.83
CA PHE A 226 0.06 -12.95 -4.90
C PHE A 226 -0.96 -13.95 -4.35
N GLY A 227 -2.18 -13.94 -4.86
CA GLY A 227 -3.20 -14.94 -4.56
C GLY A 227 -4.16 -14.56 -3.42
N PHE A 228 -4.16 -13.31 -2.96
CA PHE A 228 -5.17 -12.84 -2.02
C PHE A 228 -6.56 -12.75 -2.67
N GLU A 229 -6.62 -12.25 -3.90
CA GLU A 229 -7.83 -12.07 -4.70
C GLU A 229 -8.52 -13.41 -4.98
N THR A 230 -7.76 -14.50 -4.98
CA THR A 230 -8.27 -15.86 -5.20
C THR A 230 -8.49 -16.64 -3.91
N GLY A 231 -8.04 -16.11 -2.76
CA GLY A 231 -7.95 -16.84 -1.49
C GLY A 231 -6.92 -17.97 -1.49
N ALA A 232 -6.08 -18.09 -2.53
CA ALA A 232 -5.02 -19.09 -2.60
C ALA A 232 -3.89 -18.82 -1.61
N THR A 233 -3.72 -17.57 -1.19
CA THR A 233 -2.71 -17.16 -0.22
C THR A 233 -3.38 -16.56 1.01
N THR A 234 -2.94 -16.99 2.18
CA THR A 234 -3.26 -16.35 3.46
C THR A 234 -1.99 -16.32 4.28
N VAL A 235 -1.66 -15.15 4.81
CA VAL A 235 -0.44 -14.92 5.59
C VAL A 235 -0.77 -15.02 7.06
N THR A 236 -0.12 -15.96 7.75
CA THR A 236 -0.22 -16.10 9.20
C THR A 236 0.90 -15.29 9.84
N VAL A 237 0.55 -14.33 10.69
CA VAL A 237 1.50 -13.52 11.45
C VAL A 237 1.39 -13.89 12.91
N THR A 238 2.49 -14.35 13.49
CA THR A 238 2.59 -14.74 14.91
C THR A 238 3.39 -13.71 15.71
N ALA A 239 3.28 -13.75 17.04
CA ALA A 239 4.08 -12.93 17.94
C ALA A 239 5.00 -13.80 18.81
N THR A 240 6.25 -13.39 19.05
CA THR A 240 7.15 -14.18 19.90
C THR A 240 6.86 -14.03 21.39
N THR A 241 7.13 -15.07 22.17
CA THR A 241 7.23 -15.01 23.63
C THR A 241 8.67 -15.29 24.10
N PRO A 242 9.17 -14.58 25.13
CA PRO A 242 8.52 -13.48 25.86
C PRO A 242 8.17 -12.28 24.97
N GLY A 243 7.06 -11.59 25.27
CA GLY A 243 6.61 -10.42 24.52
C GLY A 243 7.44 -9.17 24.82
N GLN A 244 7.09 -8.03 24.21
CA GLN A 244 7.78 -6.76 24.45
C GLN A 244 7.69 -6.37 25.93
N ASN A 245 8.84 -6.06 26.53
CA ASN A 245 8.89 -5.60 27.91
C ASN A 245 8.14 -4.28 28.08
N GLY A 246 7.42 -4.09 29.18
CA GLY A 246 6.78 -2.81 29.49
C GLY A 246 5.56 -2.42 28.63
N ILE A 247 5.19 -3.23 27.64
CA ILE A 247 3.94 -3.11 26.88
C ILE A 247 2.91 -4.10 27.45
N SER A 248 1.67 -3.65 27.58
CA SER A 248 0.54 -4.47 28.00
C SER A 248 0.42 -5.72 27.14
N ASP A 249 0.07 -6.86 27.74
CA ASP A 249 -0.02 -8.18 27.08
C ASP A 249 1.23 -8.66 26.33
N GLY A 250 2.36 -7.97 26.49
CA GLY A 250 3.59 -8.24 25.75
C GLY A 250 3.54 -7.78 24.29
N GLY A 251 2.61 -6.90 23.91
CA GLY A 251 2.48 -6.35 22.55
C GLY A 251 1.62 -7.19 21.60
N VAL A 252 1.04 -8.29 22.07
CA VAL A 252 0.10 -9.13 21.30
C VAL A 252 -1.09 -8.31 20.78
N GLY A 253 -1.66 -7.47 21.63
CA GLY A 253 -2.79 -6.62 21.25
C GLY A 253 -2.42 -5.64 20.13
N ALA A 254 -1.17 -5.16 20.08
CA ALA A 254 -0.68 -4.30 19.00
C ALA A 254 -0.59 -5.05 17.67
N VAL A 255 -0.11 -6.29 17.67
CA VAL A 255 -0.05 -7.14 16.47
C VAL A 255 -1.45 -7.43 15.94
N GLN A 256 -2.38 -7.84 16.81
CA GLN A 256 -3.77 -8.11 16.43
C GLN A 256 -4.47 -6.89 15.84
N GLN A 257 -4.33 -5.73 16.49
CA GLN A 257 -4.96 -4.50 16.05
C GLN A 257 -4.34 -3.99 14.74
N GLY A 258 -3.02 -4.08 14.58
CA GLY A 258 -2.34 -3.69 13.34
C GLY A 258 -2.73 -4.57 12.16
N ILE A 259 -2.81 -5.90 12.35
CA ILE A 259 -3.34 -6.80 11.32
C ILE A 259 -4.79 -6.43 10.98
N ALA A 260 -5.63 -6.22 11.99
CA ALA A 260 -7.03 -5.87 11.79
C ALA A 260 -7.20 -4.55 11.03
N ALA A 261 -6.31 -3.57 11.21
CA ALA A 261 -6.39 -2.29 10.51
C ALA A 261 -6.17 -2.44 8.99
N TRP A 262 -5.23 -3.29 8.58
CA TRP A 262 -5.00 -3.59 7.17
C TRP A 262 -6.07 -4.52 6.58
N VAL A 263 -6.46 -5.56 7.31
CA VAL A 263 -7.40 -6.59 6.80
C VAL A 263 -8.85 -6.10 6.73
N ASN A 264 -9.26 -5.20 7.62
CA ASN A 264 -10.62 -4.65 7.62
C ASN A 264 -10.79 -3.46 6.66
N HIS A 265 -9.79 -3.16 5.84
CA HIS A 265 -9.91 -2.14 4.81
C HIS A 265 -10.91 -2.60 3.74
N PRO A 266 -12.03 -1.87 3.52
CA PRO A 266 -13.17 -2.37 2.75
C PRO A 266 -12.88 -2.53 1.25
N ASP A 267 -12.00 -1.70 0.70
CA ASP A 267 -11.72 -1.67 -0.74
C ASP A 267 -10.38 -2.36 -1.08
N SER A 268 -9.98 -3.35 -0.27
CA SER A 268 -8.80 -4.19 -0.53
C SER A 268 -8.96 -5.60 0.01
N VAL A 269 -8.34 -6.58 -0.64
CA VAL A 269 -8.31 -7.98 -0.21
C VAL A 269 -6.95 -8.32 0.40
N ILE A 270 -6.70 -7.86 1.62
CA ILE A 270 -5.49 -8.25 2.37
C ILE A 270 -5.84 -9.45 3.26
N LEU A 271 -5.24 -10.62 2.98
CA LEU A 271 -5.53 -11.86 3.71
C LEU A 271 -4.45 -12.19 4.74
N TYR A 272 -4.37 -11.37 5.79
CA TYR A 272 -3.55 -11.64 6.96
C TYR A 272 -4.40 -12.22 8.10
N ASN A 273 -3.82 -13.14 8.88
CA ASN A 273 -4.43 -13.64 10.10
C ASN A 273 -3.42 -13.61 11.25
N TYR A 274 -3.92 -13.48 12.48
CA TYR A 274 -3.09 -13.61 13.67
C TYR A 274 -2.97 -15.08 14.10
N GLY A 275 -1.75 -15.61 14.03
CA GLY A 275 -1.44 -17.02 14.33
C GLY A 275 -1.24 -17.33 15.81
N GLY A 276 -1.42 -16.37 16.71
CA GLY A 276 -1.15 -16.55 18.14
C GLY A 276 0.31 -16.25 18.52
N VAL A 277 0.66 -16.68 19.73
CA VAL A 277 2.01 -16.53 20.27
C VAL A 277 2.83 -17.80 20.09
N ARG A 278 4.13 -17.65 19.82
CA ARG A 278 5.09 -18.74 19.72
C ARG A 278 6.31 -18.48 20.60
N PRO A 279 6.87 -19.48 21.30
CA PRO A 279 8.14 -19.32 22.00
C PRO A 279 9.24 -18.92 21.02
N ARG A 280 10.09 -17.95 21.39
CA ARG A 280 11.27 -17.65 20.59
C ARG A 280 12.16 -18.89 20.50
N SER A 281 12.40 -19.35 19.28
CA SER A 281 13.31 -20.47 18.98
C SER A 281 14.67 -20.00 18.41
N ILE A 282 14.79 -18.68 18.19
CA ILE A 282 15.95 -18.03 17.58
C ILE A 282 17.17 -18.16 18.50
N THR A 283 18.28 -18.67 17.97
CA THR A 283 19.56 -18.76 18.70
C THR A 283 20.56 -17.69 18.29
N CYS A 284 20.23 -16.87 17.27
CA CYS A 284 21.07 -15.81 16.70
C CYS A 284 22.44 -16.30 16.19
N SER A 285 22.61 -17.62 16.06
CA SER A 285 23.82 -18.27 15.54
C SER A 285 23.54 -19.50 14.68
N ALA A 286 22.33 -20.10 14.74
CA ALA A 286 21.82 -21.15 13.84
C ALA A 286 20.37 -21.52 14.24
N ASN A 287 19.42 -21.56 13.30
CA ASN A 287 17.97 -21.92 13.38
C ASN A 287 17.01 -20.76 13.03
N PHE A 288 16.21 -20.98 11.97
CA PHE A 288 15.19 -20.08 11.42
C PHE A 288 13.81 -20.25 12.09
N ASP A 289 13.13 -19.14 12.42
CA ASP A 289 11.67 -19.07 12.69
C ASP A 289 10.98 -17.98 11.82
N TYR A 290 11.69 -17.39 10.87
CA TYR A 290 11.15 -16.37 9.95
C TYR A 290 10.40 -16.98 8.74
N ASP A 291 10.54 -18.28 8.46
CA ASP A 291 9.75 -18.99 7.44
C ASP A 291 8.27 -19.12 7.83
N GLN A 292 7.93 -18.83 9.08
CA GLN A 292 6.57 -18.89 9.62
C GLN A 292 5.90 -17.52 9.74
N GLY A 293 6.58 -16.41 9.41
CA GLY A 293 6.01 -15.06 9.44
C GLY A 293 5.70 -14.54 10.85
N GLY A 294 6.25 -13.39 11.26
CA GLY A 294 5.83 -12.81 12.54
C GLY A 294 6.59 -11.62 13.08
N VAL A 295 6.10 -11.17 14.24
CA VAL A 295 6.63 -10.06 15.03
C VAL A 295 7.48 -10.60 16.17
N ILE A 296 8.73 -10.18 16.20
CA ILE A 296 9.73 -10.59 17.17
C ILE A 296 10.02 -9.41 18.09
N PHE A 297 9.89 -9.65 19.40
CA PHE A 297 10.02 -8.61 20.41
C PHE A 297 11.38 -8.63 21.11
N ASN A 298 11.81 -7.44 21.55
CA ASN A 298 13.06 -7.20 22.27
C ASN A 298 14.30 -7.73 21.52
N ASP A 299 14.38 -7.46 20.21
CA ASP A 299 15.54 -7.68 19.33
C ASP A 299 16.56 -8.72 19.86
N PRO A 300 16.20 -10.01 19.88
CA PRO A 300 16.99 -11.01 20.59
C PRO A 300 18.36 -11.27 19.96
N CYS A 301 18.56 -10.84 18.72
CA CYS A 301 19.79 -11.00 17.98
C CYS A 301 20.68 -9.77 17.94
N ASP A 302 20.25 -8.69 18.61
CA ASP A 302 21.00 -7.44 18.61
C ASP A 302 21.24 -6.96 17.17
N ASP A 303 20.20 -7.06 16.34
CA ASP A 303 20.20 -6.61 14.95
C ASP A 303 20.23 -5.08 14.87
N LEU A 304 19.56 -4.41 15.81
CA LEU A 304 19.46 -2.97 15.92
C LEU A 304 20.30 -2.43 17.08
N ALA A 305 20.78 -1.19 16.94
CA ALA A 305 21.38 -0.49 18.06
C ALA A 305 20.34 -0.17 19.13
N ASP A 306 20.62 -0.49 20.39
CA ASP A 306 19.75 -0.17 21.51
C ASP A 306 19.42 1.34 21.56
N LEU A 307 18.19 1.63 21.95
CA LEU A 307 17.70 3.00 22.09
C LEU A 307 18.48 3.75 23.17
N SER A 308 18.78 5.03 22.90
CA SER A 308 19.45 5.92 23.83
C SER A 308 18.52 7.08 24.18
N ASN A 309 18.04 7.14 25.43
CA ASN A 309 17.02 8.12 25.85
C ASN A 309 15.76 8.08 24.96
N CYS A 310 15.28 6.87 24.63
CA CYS A 310 14.15 6.67 23.71
C CYS A 310 14.38 7.20 22.28
N GLN A 311 15.64 7.34 21.86
CA GLN A 311 16.02 7.73 20.50
C GLN A 311 16.75 6.57 19.82
N GLY A 312 16.42 6.31 18.56
CA GLY A 312 16.97 5.21 17.78
C GLY A 312 15.94 4.63 16.80
N THR A 313 16.26 3.49 16.22
CA THR A 313 15.34 2.70 15.39
C THR A 313 14.43 1.89 16.31
N LEU A 314 13.11 2.08 16.25
CA LEU A 314 12.16 1.45 17.19
C LEU A 314 11.85 0.00 16.81
N SER A 315 11.86 -0.30 15.53
CA SER A 315 11.57 -1.62 14.96
C SER A 315 12.12 -1.65 13.55
N TYR A 316 12.08 -2.77 12.85
CA TYR A 316 12.17 -2.82 11.40
C TYR A 316 11.32 -3.96 10.85
N GLY A 317 10.73 -3.75 9.69
CA GLY A 317 9.90 -4.70 8.98
C GLY A 317 10.34 -4.88 7.54
N GLY A 318 9.89 -5.99 6.96
CA GLY A 318 10.21 -6.31 5.58
C GLY A 318 9.63 -7.61 5.10
N ALA A 319 10.07 -7.97 3.89
CA ALA A 319 9.62 -9.14 3.17
C ALA A 319 10.82 -9.94 2.64
N ILE A 320 10.69 -11.26 2.72
CA ILE A 320 11.57 -12.20 2.03
C ILE A 320 10.87 -12.60 0.73
N TYR A 321 11.60 -12.54 -0.39
CA TYR A 321 11.09 -12.85 -1.72
C TYR A 321 12.08 -13.72 -2.49
N ASN A 322 11.60 -14.35 -3.56
CA ASN A 322 12.45 -15.11 -4.48
C ASN A 322 13.06 -14.16 -5.51
N PRO A 323 14.39 -13.91 -5.49
CA PRO A 323 15.02 -12.98 -6.43
C PRO A 323 15.07 -13.49 -7.87
N ASN A 324 14.77 -14.78 -8.11
CA ASN A 324 14.82 -15.39 -9.43
C ASN A 324 13.42 -15.61 -10.05
N SER A 325 12.36 -15.11 -9.41
CA SER A 325 10.98 -15.28 -9.86
C SER A 325 10.24 -13.95 -9.88
N THR A 326 9.51 -13.69 -10.96
CA THR A 326 8.60 -12.55 -11.09
C THR A 326 7.24 -13.01 -11.57
N GLN A 327 6.20 -12.26 -11.23
CA GLN A 327 4.83 -12.42 -11.73
C GLN A 327 4.31 -11.06 -12.20
N ASP A 328 3.42 -11.07 -13.19
CA ASP A 328 2.79 -9.85 -13.70
C ASP A 328 1.64 -9.40 -12.78
N HIS A 329 1.58 -8.10 -12.51
CA HIS A 329 0.47 -7.44 -11.85
C HIS A 329 0.29 -6.05 -12.49
N ASP A 330 -0.90 -5.78 -12.99
CA ASP A 330 -1.26 -4.57 -13.74
C ASP A 330 -0.31 -4.24 -14.90
N GLY A 331 0.19 -5.27 -15.59
CA GLY A 331 1.07 -5.13 -16.76
C GLY A 331 2.52 -4.77 -16.42
N GLN A 332 2.91 -4.93 -15.17
CA GLN A 332 4.30 -4.79 -14.70
C GLN A 332 4.75 -6.07 -13.99
N ALA A 333 6.06 -6.36 -14.04
CA ALA A 333 6.67 -7.45 -13.28
C ALA A 333 6.91 -7.08 -11.80
N TRP A 334 6.57 -7.99 -10.90
CA TRP A 334 6.75 -7.90 -9.45
C TRP A 334 7.40 -9.17 -8.91
N HIS A 335 8.14 -9.05 -7.82
CA HIS A 335 8.59 -10.21 -7.06
C HIS A 335 7.50 -10.74 -6.12
N PRO A 336 7.20 -12.05 -6.13
CA PRO A 336 6.31 -12.64 -5.14
C PRO A 336 6.97 -12.67 -3.76
N ILE A 337 6.30 -12.09 -2.77
CA ILE A 337 6.66 -12.25 -1.36
C ILE A 337 6.45 -13.71 -0.94
N MET A 338 7.38 -14.25 -0.17
CA MET A 338 7.38 -15.63 0.33
C MET A 338 7.08 -15.70 1.82
N THR A 339 7.66 -14.79 2.60
CA THR A 339 7.45 -14.68 4.05
C THR A 339 7.80 -13.28 4.54
N THR A 340 7.45 -12.98 5.78
CA THR A 340 7.50 -11.65 6.35
C THR A 340 8.12 -11.63 7.73
N PHE A 341 8.59 -10.46 8.14
CA PHE A 341 9.20 -10.30 9.44
C PHE A 341 9.03 -8.88 9.95
N VAL A 342 8.91 -8.77 11.27
CA VAL A 342 9.04 -7.54 12.02
C VAL A 342 9.90 -7.83 13.24
N VAL A 343 10.92 -7.00 13.48
CA VAL A 343 11.72 -7.03 14.70
C VAL A 343 11.49 -5.73 15.45
N VAL A 344 11.13 -5.82 16.72
CA VAL A 344 10.91 -4.68 17.60
C VAL A 344 12.11 -4.55 18.52
N ASN A 345 12.70 -3.35 18.58
CA ASN A 345 13.94 -3.09 19.29
C ASN A 345 13.76 -3.16 20.82
N ASN A 346 14.87 -3.40 21.52
CA ASN A 346 14.98 -3.25 22.96
C ASN A 346 14.64 -1.82 23.42
N GLY A 347 13.82 -1.70 24.46
CA GLY A 347 13.48 -0.41 25.05
C GLY A 347 12.40 0.38 24.31
N SER A 348 11.86 -0.16 23.21
CA SER A 348 10.85 0.53 22.39
C SER A 348 9.55 0.83 23.14
N GLU A 349 9.30 0.19 24.27
CA GLU A 349 8.20 0.51 25.17
C GLU A 349 8.21 1.95 25.69
N CYS A 350 9.35 2.63 25.61
CA CYS A 350 9.51 4.02 26.02
C CYS A 350 8.59 5.02 25.28
N ILE A 351 8.03 4.65 24.13
CA ILE A 351 7.10 5.48 23.34
C ILE A 351 5.64 5.38 23.80
N GLY A 352 5.35 4.44 24.71
CA GLY A 352 4.02 4.17 25.24
C GLY A 352 3.11 3.35 24.30
N GLU A 353 2.01 2.86 24.87
CA GLU A 353 1.08 1.90 24.23
C GLU A 353 0.55 2.34 22.87
N THR A 354 0.05 3.58 22.77
CA THR A 354 -0.59 4.06 21.54
C THR A 354 0.40 4.14 20.39
N SER A 355 1.55 4.76 20.63
CA SER A 355 2.63 4.89 19.64
C SER A 355 3.23 3.53 19.28
N PHE A 356 3.30 2.60 20.24
CA PHE A 356 3.76 1.24 19.97
C PHE A 356 2.85 0.51 18.98
N LYS A 357 1.52 0.66 19.11
CA LYS A 357 0.56 0.12 18.14
C LYS A 357 0.74 0.71 16.74
N GLU A 358 1.00 2.01 16.66
CA GLU A 358 1.29 2.69 15.40
C GLU A 358 2.54 2.11 14.74
N THR A 359 3.64 1.99 15.50
CA THR A 359 4.89 1.39 15.06
C THR A 359 4.68 -0.03 14.52
N VAL A 360 4.00 -0.91 15.27
CA VAL A 360 3.74 -2.29 14.81
C VAL A 360 2.88 -2.32 13.54
N THR A 361 1.87 -1.45 13.44
CA THR A 361 1.00 -1.35 12.26
C THR A 361 1.76 -0.89 11.03
N HIS A 362 2.67 0.07 11.21
CA HIS A 362 3.58 0.55 10.18
C HIS A 362 4.50 -0.58 9.67
N GLU A 363 5.17 -1.30 10.57
CA GLU A 363 6.07 -2.37 10.14
C GLU A 363 5.32 -3.51 9.43
N LEU A 364 4.06 -3.77 9.80
CA LEU A 364 3.19 -4.69 9.06
C LEU A 364 2.93 -4.22 7.62
N GLY A 365 2.86 -2.93 7.34
CA GLY A 365 2.74 -2.43 5.96
C GLY A 365 3.97 -2.77 5.11
N HIS A 366 5.18 -2.73 5.68
CA HIS A 366 6.40 -3.21 5.00
C HIS A 366 6.33 -4.69 4.66
N THR A 367 5.70 -5.50 5.51
CA THR A 367 5.50 -6.92 5.23
C THR A 367 4.60 -7.17 4.02
N MET A 368 3.78 -6.20 3.64
CA MET A 368 2.91 -6.25 2.46
C MET A 368 3.59 -5.69 1.21
N GLY A 369 4.86 -5.28 1.31
CA GLY A 369 5.61 -4.70 0.19
C GLY A 369 5.49 -3.18 0.09
N PHE A 370 4.78 -2.50 1.00
CA PHE A 370 4.73 -1.03 1.00
C PHE A 370 6.03 -0.44 1.50
N GLY A 371 6.54 0.56 0.79
CA GLY A 371 7.58 1.46 1.30
C GLY A 371 6.95 2.65 2.01
N HIS A 372 7.75 3.63 2.40
CA HIS A 372 7.21 4.81 3.04
C HIS A 372 6.47 5.72 2.07
N HIS A 373 5.17 5.93 2.30
CA HIS A 373 4.34 6.85 1.52
C HIS A 373 4.74 8.30 1.78
N ASP A 374 4.59 9.15 0.75
CA ASP A 374 5.11 10.53 0.75
C ASP A 374 4.00 11.58 0.48
N PRO A 375 2.96 11.64 1.34
CA PRO A 375 1.98 12.71 1.25
C PRO A 375 2.59 14.09 1.61
N PRO A 376 1.98 15.19 1.17
CA PRO A 376 2.39 16.54 1.58
C PRO A 376 2.30 16.75 3.10
N ASN A 377 1.41 16.02 3.76
CA ASN A 377 1.30 15.98 5.21
C ASN A 377 1.51 14.53 5.68
N ALA A 378 2.60 14.25 6.39
CA ALA A 378 2.88 12.88 6.84
C ALA A 378 1.92 12.38 7.94
N ALA A 379 0.98 13.19 8.43
CA ALA A 379 -0.16 12.65 9.19
C ALA A 379 -1.12 11.83 8.30
N ASP A 380 -1.09 12.04 6.97
CA ASP A 380 -1.96 11.35 6.02
C ASP A 380 -1.45 9.94 5.67
N ALA A 381 -0.29 9.51 6.22
CA ALA A 381 0.27 8.17 6.05
C ALA A 381 0.75 7.59 7.39
N THR A 382 0.31 6.38 7.72
CA THR A 382 0.89 5.50 8.74
C THR A 382 2.20 4.91 8.22
N MET A 383 2.31 4.63 6.92
CA MET A 383 3.58 4.33 6.24
C MET A 383 4.48 5.56 6.07
N SER A 384 4.42 6.55 6.96
CA SER A 384 5.42 7.63 7.04
C SER A 384 6.67 7.12 7.76
N ALA A 385 7.87 7.47 7.29
CA ALA A 385 9.18 7.09 7.90
C ALA A 385 9.40 7.54 9.36
N PHE A 386 8.40 8.16 9.98
CA PHE A 386 8.44 8.67 11.35
C PHE A 386 7.21 8.28 12.11
N LEU A 387 7.41 7.96 13.38
CA LEU A 387 6.34 7.87 14.35
C LEU A 387 5.64 9.23 14.48
N LYS A 388 4.32 9.24 14.25
CA LYS A 388 3.47 10.42 14.33
C LYS A 388 3.05 10.68 15.77
N ALA A 389 2.58 9.62 16.43
CA ALA A 389 1.93 9.65 17.73
C ALA A 389 0.89 10.76 17.86
N ASP A 390 0.08 10.90 16.83
CA ASP A 390 -1.11 11.76 16.81
C ASP A 390 -2.30 11.10 17.53
N GLY A 391 -2.08 9.96 18.17
CA GLY A 391 -3.08 9.21 18.90
C GLY A 391 -3.82 8.14 18.08
N ARG A 392 -3.46 7.93 16.81
CA ARG A 392 -4.15 6.97 15.93
C ARG A 392 -4.07 5.51 16.39
N GLY A 393 -3.05 5.16 17.15
CA GLY A 393 -2.82 3.77 17.56
C GLY A 393 -2.58 2.89 16.34
N ALA A 394 -3.33 1.79 16.22
CA ALA A 394 -3.15 0.85 15.12
C ALA A 394 -3.85 1.24 13.81
N ALA A 395 -4.49 2.41 13.72
CA ALA A 395 -5.20 2.78 12.49
C ALA A 395 -4.23 3.08 11.33
N ILE A 396 -4.64 2.69 10.11
CA ILE A 396 -4.02 3.16 8.87
C ILE A 396 -4.61 4.51 8.46
N ALA A 397 -3.85 5.32 7.75
CA ALA A 397 -4.26 6.66 7.34
C ALA A 397 -4.68 6.70 5.86
N ILE A 398 -5.21 7.84 5.43
CA ILE A 398 -5.90 7.97 4.14
C ILE A 398 -5.05 7.63 2.92
N VAL A 399 -3.73 7.83 2.96
CA VAL A 399 -2.85 7.41 1.86
C VAL A 399 -2.61 5.91 1.88
N ASP A 400 -2.50 5.30 3.07
CA ASP A 400 -2.32 3.86 3.18
C ASP A 400 -3.57 3.12 2.66
N ASP A 401 -4.77 3.64 2.92
CA ASP A 401 -6.04 3.17 2.35
C ASP A 401 -5.98 3.12 0.82
N GLN A 402 -5.52 4.22 0.20
CA GLN A 402 -5.39 4.32 -1.27
C GLN A 402 -4.37 3.32 -1.82
N CYS A 403 -3.25 3.13 -1.13
CA CYS A 403 -2.20 2.23 -1.57
C CYS A 403 -2.59 0.75 -1.38
N ALA A 404 -3.32 0.43 -0.31
CA ALA A 404 -3.93 -0.87 -0.07
C ALA A 404 -4.94 -1.21 -1.17
N SER A 405 -5.86 -0.29 -1.48
CA SER A 405 -6.81 -0.46 -2.59
C SER A 405 -6.14 -0.61 -3.95
N PHE A 406 -5.01 0.05 -4.17
CA PHE A 406 -4.30 -0.06 -5.44
C PHE A 406 -3.66 -1.44 -5.60
N ASP A 407 -2.81 -1.83 -4.65
CA ASP A 407 -1.96 -3.02 -4.76
C ASP A 407 -2.72 -4.31 -4.45
N TYR A 408 -3.75 -4.24 -3.62
CA TYR A 408 -4.58 -5.38 -3.22
C TYR A 408 -6.04 -5.12 -3.54
N HIS A 409 -6.33 -4.59 -4.73
CA HIS A 409 -7.70 -4.41 -5.20
C HIS A 409 -8.48 -5.74 -5.20
N THR A 410 -9.79 -5.67 -5.01
CA THR A 410 -10.64 -6.85 -4.77
C THR A 410 -10.70 -7.81 -5.97
N PHE A 411 -10.59 -7.29 -7.20
CA PHE A 411 -10.65 -8.09 -8.43
C PHE A 411 -9.48 -7.81 -9.38
N LEU A 412 -8.75 -8.86 -9.77
CA LEU A 412 -7.55 -8.81 -10.61
C LEU A 412 -7.75 -8.16 -11.99
N ASP A 413 -8.98 -8.14 -12.51
CA ASP A 413 -9.34 -7.54 -13.80
C ASP A 413 -10.06 -6.19 -13.66
N VAL A 414 -10.05 -5.61 -12.45
CA VAL A 414 -10.58 -4.29 -12.14
C VAL A 414 -9.52 -3.49 -11.36
N PRO A 415 -8.47 -3.02 -12.04
CA PRO A 415 -7.45 -2.21 -11.39
C PRO A 415 -8.05 -0.94 -10.80
N TYR A 416 -7.38 -0.34 -9.82
CA TYR A 416 -7.86 0.85 -9.09
C TYR A 416 -8.21 2.05 -10.00
N ASN A 417 -7.55 2.17 -11.15
CA ASN A 417 -7.81 3.22 -12.13
C ASN A 417 -8.87 2.83 -13.19
N TYR A 418 -9.47 1.64 -13.11
CA TYR A 418 -10.56 1.23 -13.99
C TYR A 418 -11.76 2.15 -13.78
N TRP A 419 -12.39 2.59 -14.88
CA TRP A 419 -13.37 3.66 -14.84
C TRP A 419 -14.60 3.35 -13.97
N THR A 420 -14.96 2.08 -13.77
CA THR A 420 -16.03 1.66 -12.83
C THR A 420 -15.55 1.11 -11.51
N TRP A 421 -14.24 1.11 -11.21
CA TRP A 421 -13.67 0.47 -10.02
C TRP A 421 -14.51 0.74 -8.76
N ARG A 422 -14.71 2.01 -8.41
CA ARG A 422 -15.50 2.41 -7.23
C ARG A 422 -16.93 1.86 -7.19
N TRP A 423 -17.59 1.70 -8.33
CA TRP A 423 -18.95 1.14 -8.36
C TRP A 423 -18.94 -0.38 -8.23
N ILE A 424 -17.89 -1.03 -8.74
CA ILE A 424 -17.67 -2.46 -8.58
C ILE A 424 -17.36 -2.77 -7.10
N GLU A 425 -16.47 -2.00 -6.46
CA GLU A 425 -16.24 -2.10 -5.01
C GLU A 425 -17.53 -1.84 -4.21
N ALA A 426 -18.35 -0.86 -4.61
CA ALA A 426 -19.61 -0.58 -3.91
C ALA A 426 -20.58 -1.77 -3.91
N ILE A 427 -20.68 -2.51 -5.02
CA ILE A 427 -21.57 -3.68 -5.10
C ILE A 427 -20.94 -4.92 -4.45
N GLU A 428 -19.61 -5.02 -4.44
CA GLU A 428 -18.88 -6.07 -3.70
C GLU A 428 -19.08 -5.87 -2.19
N ASN A 429 -18.79 -4.67 -1.68
CA ASN A 429 -18.96 -4.30 -0.28
C ASN A 429 -20.41 -4.48 0.22
N ALA A 430 -21.39 -4.25 -0.65
CA ALA A 430 -22.81 -4.49 -0.36
C ALA A 430 -23.19 -5.99 -0.40
N GLY A 431 -22.25 -6.88 -0.72
CA GLY A 431 -22.39 -8.33 -0.84
C GLY A 431 -23.18 -8.77 -2.07
N VAL A 432 -23.31 -7.92 -3.09
CA VAL A 432 -24.09 -8.22 -4.31
C VAL A 432 -23.41 -9.31 -5.14
N THR A 433 -22.08 -9.30 -5.20
CA THR A 433 -21.28 -10.20 -6.04
C THR A 433 -19.94 -10.53 -5.41
N THR A 434 -19.39 -11.70 -5.75
CA THR A 434 -18.02 -12.11 -5.44
C THR A 434 -17.21 -12.30 -6.74
N GLY A 435 -17.63 -11.65 -7.82
CA GLY A 435 -17.03 -11.77 -9.14
C GLY A 435 -17.48 -12.98 -9.96
N CYS A 436 -16.71 -13.32 -11.00
CA CYS A 436 -16.93 -14.43 -11.93
C CYS A 436 -16.00 -15.63 -11.66
N GLY A 437 -15.16 -15.56 -10.63
CA GLY A 437 -14.23 -16.62 -10.22
C GLY A 437 -12.77 -16.34 -10.58
N GLY A 438 -11.87 -17.07 -9.92
CA GLY A 438 -10.42 -16.88 -10.11
C GLY A 438 -9.91 -15.49 -9.73
N GLY A 439 -10.57 -14.81 -8.79
CA GLY A 439 -10.24 -13.44 -8.37
C GLY A 439 -10.66 -12.35 -9.36
N ASN A 440 -11.50 -12.65 -10.35
CA ASN A 440 -11.94 -11.71 -11.38
C ASN A 440 -13.41 -11.29 -11.21
N TYR A 441 -13.75 -10.10 -11.67
CA TYR A 441 -15.10 -9.55 -11.77
C TYR A 441 -15.75 -9.78 -13.14
N CYS A 442 -14.94 -9.87 -14.20
CA CYS A 442 -15.34 -9.90 -15.61
C CYS A 442 -16.10 -8.64 -16.07
N PRO A 443 -15.52 -7.42 -15.96
CA PRO A 443 -16.24 -6.16 -16.17
C PRO A 443 -16.86 -6.02 -17.57
N GLY A 444 -16.16 -6.50 -18.60
CA GLY A 444 -16.62 -6.46 -19.99
C GLY A 444 -17.63 -7.54 -20.38
N GLY A 445 -17.95 -8.48 -19.49
CA GLY A 445 -18.92 -9.55 -19.76
C GLY A 445 -20.36 -9.02 -19.83
N PRO A 446 -21.22 -9.57 -20.71
CA PRO A 446 -22.63 -9.17 -20.77
C PRO A 446 -23.37 -9.66 -19.52
N MET A 447 -24.25 -8.83 -18.96
CA MET A 447 -25.10 -9.21 -17.83
C MET A 447 -26.28 -10.06 -18.31
N THR A 448 -26.41 -11.30 -17.82
CA THR A 448 -27.55 -12.18 -18.14
C THR A 448 -28.76 -11.89 -17.26
N ARG A 449 -29.95 -12.33 -17.69
CA ARG A 449 -31.21 -12.09 -16.98
C ARG A 449 -31.29 -12.81 -15.63
N ASP A 450 -30.64 -13.96 -15.49
CA ASP A 450 -30.59 -14.70 -14.23
C ASP A 450 -29.60 -14.08 -13.23
N GLU A 451 -28.40 -13.69 -13.66
CA GLU A 451 -27.46 -12.90 -12.87
C GLU A 451 -28.10 -11.59 -12.39
N MET A 452 -28.80 -10.88 -13.27
CA MET A 452 -29.48 -9.64 -12.92
C MET A 452 -30.55 -9.86 -11.84
N ALA A 453 -31.22 -11.00 -11.79
CA ALA A 453 -32.20 -11.30 -10.75
C ALA A 453 -31.57 -11.38 -9.35
N LEU A 454 -30.39 -12.01 -9.26
CA LEU A 454 -29.63 -12.06 -8.02
C LEU A 454 -29.12 -10.66 -7.64
N PHE A 455 -28.52 -9.94 -8.59
CA PHE A 455 -27.91 -8.63 -8.34
C PHE A 455 -28.93 -7.61 -7.83
N LEU A 456 -30.10 -7.53 -8.48
CA LEU A 456 -31.20 -6.63 -8.09
C LEU A 456 -31.67 -6.86 -6.65
N LEU A 457 -31.88 -8.13 -6.28
CA LEU A 457 -32.41 -8.48 -4.97
C LEU A 457 -31.37 -8.25 -3.88
N ARG A 458 -30.09 -8.61 -4.10
CA ARG A 458 -29.04 -8.30 -3.12
C ARG A 458 -28.76 -6.81 -3.00
N ALA A 459 -28.76 -6.06 -4.09
CA ALA A 459 -28.58 -4.61 -4.03
C ALA A 459 -29.73 -3.92 -3.27
N LYS A 460 -30.96 -4.44 -3.36
CA LYS A 460 -32.12 -3.88 -2.66
C LYS A 460 -32.23 -4.32 -1.19
N GLU A 461 -32.03 -5.61 -0.93
CA GLU A 461 -32.33 -6.23 0.37
C GLU A 461 -31.09 -6.45 1.25
N GLY A 462 -29.89 -6.32 0.66
CA GLY A 462 -28.59 -6.59 1.29
C GLY A 462 -27.98 -7.92 0.84
N GLY A 463 -26.65 -8.02 0.91
CA GLY A 463 -25.89 -9.19 0.44
C GLY A 463 -26.21 -10.52 1.15
N SER A 464 -26.74 -10.48 2.38
CA SER A 464 -27.16 -11.66 3.14
C SER A 464 -28.58 -12.13 2.80
N TYR A 465 -29.32 -11.41 1.95
CA TYR A 465 -30.66 -11.79 1.56
C TYR A 465 -30.65 -13.11 0.78
N VAL A 466 -31.52 -14.03 1.17
CA VAL A 466 -31.74 -15.31 0.49
C VAL A 466 -33.23 -15.49 0.25
N PRO A 467 -33.70 -15.52 -1.01
CA PRO A 467 -35.11 -15.75 -1.30
C PRO A 467 -35.58 -17.16 -0.88
N PRO A 468 -36.89 -17.36 -0.65
CA PRO A 468 -37.44 -18.69 -0.42
C PRO A 468 -37.09 -19.68 -1.52
N ALA A 469 -36.66 -20.89 -1.14
CA ALA A 469 -36.28 -21.95 -2.06
C ALA A 469 -37.38 -22.26 -3.08
N CYS A 470 -36.98 -22.69 -4.28
CA CYS A 470 -37.91 -23.10 -5.32
C CYS A 470 -38.58 -24.43 -4.95
N THR A 471 -39.89 -24.42 -4.73
CA THR A 471 -40.72 -25.62 -4.56
C THR A 471 -41.49 -25.98 -5.82
N THR A 472 -41.77 -24.99 -6.67
CA THR A 472 -42.47 -25.17 -7.95
C THR A 472 -41.90 -24.17 -8.97
N PRO A 473 -41.48 -24.62 -10.17
CA PRO A 473 -41.04 -23.73 -11.24
C PRO A 473 -42.14 -22.74 -11.65
N MET A 474 -41.80 -21.45 -11.78
CA MET A 474 -42.71 -20.42 -12.30
C MET A 474 -42.57 -20.20 -13.82
N PHE A 475 -41.48 -20.69 -14.41
CA PHE A 475 -41.24 -20.68 -15.85
C PHE A 475 -40.77 -22.06 -16.31
N ALA A 476 -41.11 -22.43 -17.55
CA ALA A 476 -40.80 -23.75 -18.09
C ALA A 476 -39.29 -23.98 -18.30
N ASP A 477 -38.53 -22.92 -18.58
CA ASP A 477 -37.09 -22.92 -18.80
C ASP A 477 -36.25 -22.63 -17.54
N VAL A 478 -36.90 -22.52 -16.37
CA VAL A 478 -36.23 -22.32 -15.07
C VAL A 478 -36.66 -23.42 -14.09
N PRO A 479 -36.12 -24.64 -14.23
CA PRO A 479 -36.37 -25.70 -13.26
C PRO A 479 -35.81 -25.34 -11.88
N CYS A 480 -36.34 -25.89 -10.79
CA CYS A 480 -35.85 -25.61 -9.43
C CYS A 480 -34.39 -26.05 -9.19
N SER A 481 -33.80 -26.87 -10.07
CA SER A 481 -32.37 -27.19 -10.07
C SER A 481 -31.49 -26.05 -10.58
N ASN A 482 -32.04 -25.04 -11.25
CA ASN A 482 -31.32 -23.84 -11.62
C ASN A 482 -31.01 -23.03 -10.34
N PRO A 483 -29.75 -22.68 -10.06
CA PRO A 483 -29.36 -21.95 -8.85
C PRO A 483 -30.02 -20.56 -8.75
N TYR A 484 -30.43 -19.96 -9.87
CA TYR A 484 -31.12 -18.68 -9.92
C TYR A 484 -32.65 -18.79 -9.75
N ALA A 485 -33.23 -19.99 -9.71
CA ALA A 485 -34.67 -20.18 -9.61
C ALA A 485 -35.32 -19.48 -8.40
N PRO A 486 -34.75 -19.51 -7.17
CA PRO A 486 -35.31 -18.76 -6.04
C PRO A 486 -35.38 -17.24 -6.28
N TRP A 487 -34.35 -16.68 -6.91
CA TRP A 487 -34.23 -15.25 -7.21
C TRP A 487 -35.22 -14.82 -8.29
N ILE A 488 -35.32 -15.61 -9.36
CA ILE A 488 -36.26 -15.37 -10.45
C ILE A 488 -37.70 -15.45 -9.95
N ASN A 489 -38.03 -16.49 -9.16
CA ASN A 489 -39.36 -16.64 -8.57
C ASN A 489 -39.71 -15.45 -7.66
N GLU A 490 -38.74 -14.92 -6.91
CA GLU A 490 -38.96 -13.76 -6.06
C GLU A 490 -39.23 -12.49 -6.87
N LEU A 491 -38.53 -12.28 -7.99
CA LEU A 491 -38.87 -11.18 -8.91
C LEU A 491 -40.30 -11.30 -9.47
N VAL A 492 -40.75 -12.52 -9.80
CA VAL A 492 -42.13 -12.76 -10.26
C VAL A 492 -43.14 -12.43 -9.16
N ARG A 493 -42.92 -12.89 -7.92
CA ARG A 493 -43.80 -12.58 -6.78
C ARG A 493 -43.91 -11.08 -6.54
N ARG A 494 -42.82 -10.33 -6.76
CA ARG A 494 -42.77 -8.87 -6.64
C ARG A 494 -43.32 -8.14 -7.86
N GLY A 495 -43.76 -8.85 -8.89
CA GLY A 495 -44.31 -8.26 -10.12
C GLY A 495 -43.26 -7.54 -10.97
N VAL A 496 -41.98 -7.87 -10.84
CA VAL A 496 -40.88 -7.22 -11.57
C VAL A 496 -40.79 -7.71 -13.02
N THR A 497 -41.17 -8.95 -13.28
CA THR A 497 -41.03 -9.59 -14.60
C THR A 497 -42.15 -10.57 -14.89
N ALA A 498 -42.59 -10.61 -16.14
CA ALA A 498 -43.54 -11.59 -16.68
C ALA A 498 -42.86 -12.64 -17.59
N GLY A 499 -41.52 -12.62 -17.66
CA GLY A 499 -40.75 -13.48 -18.57
C GLY A 499 -40.51 -12.88 -19.95
N CYS A 500 -40.07 -13.71 -20.89
CA CYS A 500 -39.79 -13.34 -22.29
C CYS A 500 -40.88 -13.81 -23.27
N GLY A 501 -41.97 -14.39 -22.77
CA GLY A 501 -43.06 -14.95 -23.58
C GLY A 501 -43.04 -16.47 -23.62
N GLY A 502 -44.15 -17.09 -24.07
CA GLY A 502 -44.26 -18.54 -24.21
C GLY A 502 -44.15 -19.35 -22.90
N GLY A 503 -44.32 -18.71 -21.74
CA GLY A 503 -44.11 -19.35 -20.43
C GLY A 503 -42.65 -19.46 -19.99
N ASN A 504 -41.74 -18.72 -20.63
CA ASN A 504 -40.30 -18.76 -20.40
C ASN A 504 -39.76 -17.45 -19.76
N TYR A 505 -38.63 -17.55 -19.05
CA TYR A 505 -37.88 -16.43 -18.49
C TYR A 505 -36.72 -15.96 -19.37
N CYS A 506 -36.12 -16.87 -20.14
CA CYS A 506 -34.91 -16.71 -20.92
C CYS A 506 -33.67 -16.36 -20.06
N PRO A 507 -33.26 -17.21 -19.10
CA PRO A 507 -32.25 -16.88 -18.08
C PRO A 507 -30.89 -16.46 -18.66
N GLY A 508 -30.36 -17.21 -19.63
CA GLY A 508 -29.05 -16.94 -20.23
C GLY A 508 -29.02 -15.83 -21.29
N THR A 509 -30.15 -15.15 -21.54
CA THR A 509 -30.17 -14.03 -22.49
C THR A 509 -29.62 -12.77 -21.84
N SER A 510 -28.78 -12.03 -22.57
CA SER A 510 -28.24 -10.76 -22.09
C SER A 510 -29.32 -9.68 -21.97
N VAL A 511 -29.20 -8.84 -20.95
CA VAL A 511 -30.15 -7.77 -20.67
C VAL A 511 -29.85 -6.55 -21.55
N THR A 512 -30.86 -6.05 -22.24
CA THR A 512 -30.77 -4.77 -22.98
C THR A 512 -30.98 -3.58 -22.03
N ARG A 513 -30.45 -2.41 -22.40
CA ARG A 513 -30.62 -1.16 -21.62
C ARG A 513 -32.09 -0.80 -21.36
N SER A 514 -33.00 -1.14 -22.29
CA SER A 514 -34.44 -0.91 -22.10
C SER A 514 -35.04 -1.84 -21.03
N GLN A 515 -34.67 -3.11 -21.07
CA GLN A 515 -35.13 -4.09 -20.08
C GLN A 515 -34.56 -3.78 -18.70
N MET A 516 -33.28 -3.39 -18.63
CA MET A 516 -32.63 -2.97 -17.39
C MET A 516 -33.40 -1.84 -16.70
N ALA A 517 -33.90 -0.86 -17.45
CA ALA A 517 -34.65 0.26 -16.87
C ALA A 517 -35.90 -0.19 -16.12
N VAL A 518 -36.64 -1.15 -16.70
CA VAL A 518 -37.81 -1.76 -16.06
C VAL A 518 -37.38 -2.52 -14.81
N PHE A 519 -36.38 -3.38 -14.92
CA PHE A 519 -35.90 -4.19 -13.79
C PHE A 519 -35.45 -3.35 -12.58
N LEU A 520 -34.62 -2.33 -12.80
CA LEU A 520 -34.11 -1.47 -11.73
C LEU A 520 -35.23 -0.76 -10.98
N LEU A 521 -36.14 -0.11 -11.71
CA LEU A 521 -37.21 0.68 -11.10
C LEU A 521 -38.32 -0.19 -10.52
N ALA A 522 -38.71 -1.28 -11.20
CA ALA A 522 -39.74 -2.18 -10.69
C ALA A 522 -39.26 -2.88 -9.41
N THR A 523 -37.98 -3.32 -9.36
CA THR A 523 -37.41 -3.84 -8.12
C THR A 523 -37.39 -2.76 -7.04
N LEU A 524 -36.93 -1.54 -7.35
CA LEU A 524 -36.83 -0.45 -6.36
C LEU A 524 -38.19 -0.07 -5.78
N GLN A 525 -39.20 0.12 -6.61
CA GLN A 525 -40.50 0.68 -6.23
C GLN A 525 -41.51 -0.37 -5.76
N GLY A 526 -41.38 -1.62 -6.24
CA GLY A 526 -42.25 -2.73 -5.86
C GLY A 526 -43.52 -2.83 -6.72
N GLN A 527 -44.33 -3.84 -6.39
CA GLN A 527 -45.48 -4.25 -7.18
C GLN A 527 -46.53 -3.14 -7.31
N GLY A 528 -47.04 -2.95 -8.53
CA GLY A 528 -48.14 -2.01 -8.82
C GLY A 528 -47.70 -0.56 -9.03
N TRP A 529 -46.45 -0.22 -8.76
CA TRP A 529 -45.92 1.08 -9.13
C TRP A 529 -45.64 1.15 -10.64
N THR A 530 -45.99 2.28 -11.25
CA THR A 530 -45.67 2.58 -12.65
C THR A 530 -45.11 4.00 -12.76
N PRO A 531 -44.10 4.23 -13.63
CA PRO A 531 -43.56 5.56 -13.83
C PRO A 531 -44.59 6.48 -14.52
N PRO A 532 -44.46 7.81 -14.35
CA PRO A 532 -45.26 8.77 -15.10
C PRO A 532 -45.18 8.53 -16.60
N ALA A 533 -46.29 8.73 -17.31
CA ALA A 533 -46.33 8.59 -18.76
C ALA A 533 -45.35 9.55 -19.46
N CYS A 534 -44.72 9.10 -20.54
CA CYS A 534 -43.83 9.92 -21.36
C CYS A 534 -44.62 11.08 -21.97
N GLY A 535 -44.29 12.30 -21.58
CA GLY A 535 -44.86 13.53 -22.16
C GLY A 535 -44.03 14.06 -23.32
N THR A 536 -42.71 14.11 -23.15
CA THR A 536 -41.76 14.52 -24.18
C THR A 536 -40.55 13.60 -24.11
N PRO A 537 -40.09 13.02 -25.24
CA PRO A 537 -38.94 12.12 -25.24
C PRO A 537 -37.70 12.78 -24.62
N THR A 538 -37.09 12.14 -23.61
CA THR A 538 -35.80 12.59 -23.05
C THR A 538 -34.63 12.32 -24.00
N PHE A 539 -34.71 11.22 -24.76
CA PHE A 539 -33.67 10.79 -25.70
C PHE A 539 -34.23 10.67 -27.12
N ALA A 540 -33.41 11.00 -28.11
CA ALA A 540 -33.83 11.08 -29.51
C ALA A 540 -34.23 9.72 -30.11
N ASP A 541 -33.64 8.62 -29.62
CA ASP A 541 -33.89 7.25 -30.06
C ASP A 541 -34.94 6.52 -29.20
N MET A 542 -35.61 7.21 -28.28
CA MET A 542 -36.67 6.66 -27.41
C MET A 542 -38.00 7.44 -27.56
N PRO A 543 -38.82 7.14 -28.58
CA PRO A 543 -40.11 7.80 -28.74
C PRO A 543 -41.09 7.37 -27.63
N CYS A 544 -41.98 8.28 -27.21
CA CYS A 544 -43.01 8.01 -26.19
C CYS A 544 -43.96 6.85 -26.54
N SER A 545 -44.03 6.43 -27.81
CA SER A 545 -44.78 5.24 -28.23
C SER A 545 -44.15 3.92 -27.77
N SER A 546 -42.88 3.95 -27.35
CA SER A 546 -42.19 2.78 -26.78
C SER A 546 -42.73 2.49 -25.38
N PRO A 547 -43.05 1.22 -25.04
CA PRO A 547 -43.47 0.87 -23.68
C PRO A 547 -42.36 1.07 -22.63
N PHE A 548 -41.10 1.20 -23.07
CA PHE A 548 -39.95 1.45 -22.20
C PHE A 548 -39.70 2.94 -21.92
N ALA A 549 -40.27 3.85 -22.72
CA ALA A 549 -39.99 5.28 -22.60
C ALA A 549 -40.29 5.86 -21.20
N PRO A 550 -41.44 5.57 -20.56
CA PRO A 550 -41.71 6.03 -19.19
C PRO A 550 -40.65 5.61 -18.16
N TRP A 551 -40.14 4.38 -18.28
CA TRP A 551 -39.14 3.83 -17.36
C TRP A 551 -37.77 4.48 -17.56
N ILE A 552 -37.40 4.70 -18.82
CA ILE A 552 -36.13 5.32 -19.21
C ILE A 552 -36.12 6.80 -18.81
N ASP A 553 -37.22 7.53 -19.06
CA ASP A 553 -37.37 8.93 -18.65
C ASP A 553 -37.27 9.07 -17.13
N GLU A 554 -37.87 8.16 -16.37
CA GLU A 554 -37.80 8.19 -14.91
C GLU A 554 -36.38 7.87 -14.39
N LEU A 555 -35.64 6.96 -15.03
CA LEU A 555 -34.22 6.75 -14.70
C LEU A 555 -33.39 8.01 -14.96
N ALA A 556 -33.61 8.69 -16.09
CA ALA A 556 -32.91 9.93 -16.42
C ALA A 556 -33.26 11.04 -15.41
N ARG A 557 -34.54 11.17 -15.04
CA ARG A 557 -35.00 12.14 -14.04
C ARG A 557 -34.35 11.93 -12.66
N ARG A 558 -34.03 10.68 -12.31
CA ARG A 558 -33.32 10.30 -11.08
C ARG A 558 -31.81 10.45 -11.17
N GLY A 559 -31.26 10.81 -12.34
CA GLY A 559 -29.81 10.90 -12.56
C GLY A 559 -29.11 9.54 -12.66
N VAL A 560 -29.85 8.44 -12.86
CA VAL A 560 -29.28 7.09 -12.96
C VAL A 560 -28.63 6.86 -14.34
N THR A 561 -29.06 7.59 -15.36
CA THR A 561 -28.52 7.47 -16.72
C THR A 561 -28.46 8.81 -17.43
N ALA A 562 -27.37 9.05 -18.16
CA ALA A 562 -27.20 10.18 -19.07
C ALA A 562 -27.33 9.78 -20.56
N GLY A 563 -27.71 8.52 -20.83
CA GLY A 563 -27.71 7.95 -22.17
C GLY A 563 -26.35 7.39 -22.60
N CYS A 564 -26.18 7.17 -23.91
CA CYS A 564 -24.96 6.64 -24.52
C CYS A 564 -24.18 7.69 -25.33
N GLY A 565 -24.57 8.97 -25.25
CA GLY A 565 -23.99 10.08 -26.01
C GLY A 565 -24.83 10.49 -27.22
N GLY A 566 -24.54 11.68 -27.76
CA GLY A 566 -25.25 12.22 -28.94
C GLY A 566 -26.75 12.46 -28.76
N GLY A 567 -27.23 12.56 -27.51
CA GLY A 567 -28.66 12.68 -27.19
C GLY A 567 -29.46 11.36 -27.23
N ASN A 568 -28.78 10.22 -27.32
CA ASN A 568 -29.39 8.89 -27.43
C ASN A 568 -29.29 8.09 -26.13
N TYR A 569 -30.21 7.14 -25.95
CA TYR A 569 -30.24 6.16 -24.86
C TYR A 569 -29.58 4.82 -25.21
N CYS A 570 -29.59 4.44 -26.49
CA CYS A 570 -29.15 3.14 -27.02
C CYS A 570 -29.95 1.96 -26.43
N PRO A 571 -31.27 1.89 -26.65
CA PRO A 571 -32.19 0.96 -25.98
C PRO A 571 -31.88 -0.53 -26.13
N ASN A 572 -31.34 -0.93 -27.28
CA ASN A 572 -31.13 -2.32 -27.68
C ASN A 572 -29.70 -2.79 -27.37
N SER A 573 -28.82 -1.90 -26.93
CA SER A 573 -27.48 -2.28 -26.51
C SER A 573 -27.56 -3.16 -25.28
N VAL A 574 -26.73 -4.21 -25.26
CA VAL A 574 -26.53 -5.06 -24.09
C VAL A 574 -25.80 -4.27 -23.00
N VAL A 575 -26.17 -4.54 -21.75
CA VAL A 575 -25.52 -3.96 -20.57
C VAL A 575 -24.41 -4.90 -20.12
N ASN A 576 -23.19 -4.38 -20.01
CA ASN A 576 -22.07 -5.11 -19.44
C ASN A 576 -22.07 -5.04 -17.90
N ARG A 577 -21.33 -5.96 -17.26
CA ARG A 577 -21.25 -6.06 -15.80
C ARG A 577 -20.73 -4.77 -15.15
N ASP A 578 -19.70 -4.15 -15.73
CA ASP A 578 -19.19 -2.85 -15.27
C ASP A 578 -20.24 -1.74 -15.27
N GLN A 579 -20.98 -1.59 -16.36
CA GLN A 579 -22.09 -0.64 -16.47
C GLN A 579 -23.19 -0.96 -15.47
N MET A 580 -23.49 -2.25 -15.26
CA MET A 580 -24.50 -2.68 -14.29
C MET A 580 -24.12 -2.27 -12.86
N ALA A 581 -22.83 -2.32 -12.49
CA ALA A 581 -22.37 -1.83 -11.20
C ALA A 581 -22.76 -0.37 -10.98
N VAL A 582 -22.51 0.50 -11.98
CA VAL A 582 -22.90 1.92 -11.92
C VAL A 582 -24.41 2.08 -11.69
N PHE A 583 -25.22 1.35 -12.45
CA PHE A 583 -26.66 1.44 -12.36
C PHE A 583 -27.21 0.94 -11.03
N LEU A 584 -26.68 -0.16 -10.49
CA LEU A 584 -27.10 -0.70 -9.21
C LEU A 584 -26.75 0.24 -8.06
N SER A 585 -25.50 0.70 -7.96
CA SER A 585 -25.09 1.58 -6.86
C SER A 585 -25.88 2.89 -6.89
N THR A 586 -26.12 3.45 -8.07
CA THR A 586 -26.88 4.71 -8.19
C THR A 586 -28.36 4.51 -7.89
N ASN A 587 -29.00 3.48 -8.44
CA ASN A 587 -30.44 3.23 -8.27
C ASN A 587 -30.81 2.84 -6.83
N PHE A 588 -29.95 2.07 -6.16
CA PHE A 588 -30.17 1.61 -4.78
C PHE A 588 -29.42 2.45 -3.73
N SER A 589 -28.74 3.52 -4.14
CA SER A 589 -27.97 4.40 -3.24
C SER A 589 -26.96 3.64 -2.38
N LEU A 590 -26.26 2.67 -2.98
CA LEU A 590 -25.20 1.94 -2.29
C LEU A 590 -24.05 2.90 -1.96
N PRO A 591 -23.39 2.75 -0.79
CA PRO A 591 -22.20 3.53 -0.48
C PRO A 591 -21.13 3.32 -1.53
N VAL A 592 -20.74 4.39 -2.23
CA VAL A 592 -19.71 4.33 -3.26
C VAL A 592 -18.41 4.91 -2.70
N PRO A 593 -17.29 4.17 -2.76
CA PRO A 593 -15.97 4.69 -2.47
C PRO A 593 -15.67 6.01 -3.19
N PRO A 594 -14.83 6.87 -2.61
CA PRO A 594 -14.39 8.09 -3.27
C PRO A 594 -13.74 7.76 -4.62
N ALA A 595 -13.84 8.69 -5.57
CA ALA A 595 -13.14 8.51 -6.83
C ALA A 595 -11.62 8.47 -6.57
N PRO A 596 -10.88 7.57 -7.26
CA PRO A 596 -9.44 7.70 -7.37
C PRO A 596 -9.07 9.15 -7.75
N PRO A 597 -8.02 9.73 -7.16
CA PRO A 597 -7.49 11.01 -7.61
C PRO A 597 -7.22 10.95 -9.12
N ALA A 598 -7.55 12.01 -9.85
CA ALA A 598 -7.18 12.11 -11.25
C ALA A 598 -5.65 12.05 -11.37
N GLN A 599 -5.14 11.07 -12.13
CA GLN A 599 -3.70 10.86 -12.31
C GLN A 599 -3.06 11.95 -13.17
#